data_AF-A0AA46CC32-F1
#
_entry.id   AF-A0AA46CC32-F1
#
_cell.length_a   1.000
_cell.length_b   1.000
_cell.length_c   1.000
_cell.angle_alpha   90.00
_cell.angle_beta   90.00
_cell.angle_gamma   90.00
#
_symmetry.space_group_name_H-M   'P 1'
#
loop_
_entity.id
_entity.type
_entity.pdbx_description
1 polymer ?
#
loop_
_entity_poly.entity_id
_entity_poly.type
_entity_poly.pdbx_seq_one_letter_code
_entity_poly.pdbx_strand_id
1 'polypeptide(L)'
;MDRRRRKRMERYWARTEAKARAAVDRLNPESWFDLWHTHVDWNGRGHSCVEHRQTVNAVTVRVLCYLEARLAQRGAAAQLWAHLSEDTMDTGIYAHSANPNGTSFPAAFPNLDWQLALPDEVAAILPATHPAGTASCDGSTRYVVQRQPAVVGPEARQ
;
A
#
# COMPACT_ATOMS: atom_id res chain seq x y z
N MET A 1 -2.80 -23.73 -14.78
CA MET A 1 -3.53 -22.68 -15.52
C MET A 1 -3.14 -22.73 -16.98
N ASP A 2 -4.09 -22.71 -17.94
CA ASP A 2 -3.72 -22.69 -19.36
C ASP A 2 -3.07 -21.35 -19.79
N ARG A 3 -2.30 -21.37 -20.89
CA ARG A 3 -1.54 -20.20 -21.39
C ARG A 3 -2.42 -18.99 -21.68
N ARG A 4 -3.66 -19.20 -22.15
CA ARG A 4 -4.59 -18.13 -22.52
C ARG A 4 -5.12 -17.42 -21.28
N ARG A 5 -5.50 -18.20 -20.25
CA ARG A 5 -5.92 -17.70 -18.94
C ARG A 5 -4.78 -16.92 -18.29
N ARG A 6 -3.54 -17.42 -18.33
CA ARG A 6 -2.37 -16.70 -17.81
C ARG A 6 -2.16 -15.34 -18.47
N LYS A 7 -2.10 -15.29 -19.81
CA LYS A 7 -1.98 -14.03 -20.57
C LYS A 7 -3.13 -13.05 -20.32
N ARG A 8 -4.34 -13.56 -20.04
CA ARG A 8 -5.49 -12.71 -19.70
C ARG A 8 -5.30 -12.08 -18.31
N MET A 9 -4.78 -12.83 -17.35
CA MET A 9 -4.50 -12.30 -16.00
C MET A 9 -3.33 -11.32 -16.02
N GLU A 10 -2.24 -11.60 -16.74
CA GLU A 10 -1.13 -10.66 -16.92
C GLU A 10 -1.62 -9.30 -17.45
N ARG A 11 -2.46 -9.30 -18.48
CA ARG A 11 -3.08 -8.06 -19.01
C ARG A 11 -4.04 -7.41 -18.02
N TYR A 12 -4.72 -8.20 -17.20
CA TYR A 12 -5.59 -7.68 -16.15
C TYR A 12 -4.76 -6.90 -15.12
N TRP A 13 -3.66 -7.48 -14.63
CA TRP A 13 -2.76 -6.86 -13.64
C TRP A 13 -2.08 -5.61 -14.18
N ALA A 14 -1.59 -5.64 -15.43
CA ALA A 14 -1.00 -4.46 -16.05
C ALA A 14 -2.00 -3.30 -16.15
N ARG A 15 -3.26 -3.60 -16.48
CA ARG A 15 -4.32 -2.60 -16.58
C ARG A 15 -4.73 -2.06 -15.21
N THR A 16 -4.83 -2.91 -14.19
CA THR A 16 -5.18 -2.45 -12.84
C THR A 16 -4.07 -1.58 -12.25
N GLU A 17 -2.80 -1.98 -12.42
CA GLU A 17 -1.65 -1.15 -12.02
C GLU A 17 -1.69 0.22 -12.72
N ALA A 18 -1.91 0.24 -14.05
CA ALA A 18 -2.01 1.50 -14.81
C ALA A 18 -3.17 2.38 -14.32
N LYS A 19 -4.32 1.80 -13.96
CA LYS A 19 -5.46 2.55 -13.40
C LYS A 19 -5.13 3.15 -12.04
N ALA A 20 -4.48 2.39 -11.16
CA ALA A 20 -4.08 2.87 -9.84
C ALA A 20 -3.04 3.99 -9.96
N ARG A 21 -2.04 3.84 -10.85
CA ARG A 21 -1.07 4.91 -11.16
C ARG A 21 -1.75 6.15 -11.73
N ALA A 22 -2.70 5.99 -12.65
CA ALA A 22 -3.47 7.13 -13.17
C ALA A 22 -4.31 7.82 -12.09
N ALA A 23 -4.74 7.12 -11.03
CA ALA A 23 -5.38 7.76 -9.88
C ALA A 23 -4.37 8.57 -9.06
N VAL A 24 -3.15 8.03 -8.84
CA VAL A 24 -2.04 8.76 -8.21
C VAL A 24 -1.65 10.00 -9.02
N ASP A 25 -1.59 9.91 -10.35
CA ASP A 25 -1.20 11.01 -11.23
C ASP A 25 -2.17 12.20 -11.19
N ARG A 26 -3.43 11.96 -10.79
CA ARG A 26 -4.45 13.00 -10.62
C ARG A 26 -4.37 13.72 -9.27
N LEU A 27 -3.55 13.24 -8.35
CA LEU A 27 -3.35 13.94 -7.08
C LEU A 27 -2.66 15.27 -7.33
N ASN A 28 -3.16 16.31 -6.66
CA ASN A 28 -2.44 17.55 -6.50
C ASN A 28 -1.52 17.42 -5.27
N PRO A 29 -0.18 17.45 -5.44
CA PRO A 29 0.76 17.33 -4.32
C PRO A 29 0.59 18.41 -3.24
N GLU A 30 0.01 19.57 -3.58
CA GLU A 30 -0.21 20.67 -2.64
C GLU A 30 -1.52 20.57 -1.86
N SER A 31 -2.39 19.61 -2.20
CA SER A 31 -3.69 19.43 -1.51
C SER A 31 -3.56 18.60 -0.24
N TRP A 32 -4.39 18.88 0.77
CA TRP A 32 -4.51 17.96 1.91
C TRP A 32 -5.16 16.64 1.48
N PHE A 33 -4.88 15.56 2.22
CA PHE A 33 -5.45 14.23 1.96
C PHE A 33 -6.18 13.73 3.21
N ASP A 34 -7.47 13.48 3.07
CA ASP A 34 -8.30 12.89 4.12
C ASP A 34 -8.54 11.41 3.80
N LEU A 35 -7.61 10.56 4.23
CA LEU A 35 -7.59 9.12 3.94
C LEU A 35 -7.84 8.80 2.45
N TRP A 36 -7.26 9.61 1.55
CA TRP A 36 -7.37 9.36 0.11
C TRP A 36 -6.82 7.97 -0.17
N HIS A 37 -7.49 7.20 -1.03
CA HIS A 37 -7.04 5.88 -1.38
C HIS A 37 -7.48 5.44 -2.77
N THR A 38 -6.78 4.43 -3.27
CA THR A 38 -7.23 3.68 -4.44
C THR A 38 -6.90 2.21 -4.28
N HIS A 39 -7.79 1.36 -4.79
CA HIS A 39 -7.60 -0.09 -4.80
C HIS A 39 -6.92 -0.53 -6.09
N VAL A 40 -6.09 -1.56 -5.98
CA VAL A 40 -5.50 -2.20 -7.16
C VAL A 40 -6.50 -3.14 -7.80
N ASP A 41 -7.22 -3.94 -7.02
CA ASP A 41 -8.12 -4.98 -7.54
C ASP A 41 -9.59 -4.72 -7.24
N TRP A 42 -10.12 -3.62 -7.80
CA TRP A 42 -11.54 -3.23 -7.68
C TRP A 42 -12.55 -4.32 -8.04
N ASN A 43 -12.16 -5.34 -8.81
CA ASN A 43 -13.08 -6.43 -9.21
C ASN A 43 -12.82 -7.74 -8.46
N GLY A 44 -11.95 -7.75 -7.45
CA GLY A 44 -11.69 -8.92 -6.61
C GLY A 44 -11.17 -10.15 -7.36
N ARG A 45 -10.53 -9.99 -8.53
CA ARG A 45 -10.04 -11.14 -9.30
C ARG A 45 -8.86 -11.82 -8.63
N GLY A 46 -8.13 -11.07 -7.80
CA GLY A 46 -7.05 -11.48 -6.93
C GLY A 46 -7.46 -12.55 -5.92
N HIS A 47 -8.66 -12.43 -5.37
CA HIS A 47 -9.19 -13.31 -4.33
C HIS A 47 -9.37 -14.77 -4.79
N SER A 48 -9.40 -15.01 -6.11
CA SER A 48 -9.66 -16.34 -6.68
C SER A 48 -8.62 -17.42 -6.34
N CYS A 49 -7.38 -17.05 -6.04
CA CYS A 49 -6.34 -17.98 -5.55
C CYS A 49 -5.16 -17.23 -4.92
N VAL A 50 -4.33 -17.95 -4.18
CA VAL A 50 -3.19 -17.39 -3.44
C VAL A 50 -2.20 -16.67 -4.37
N GLU A 51 -1.88 -17.24 -5.53
CA GLU A 51 -0.92 -16.66 -6.48
C GLU A 51 -1.41 -15.32 -7.05
N HIS A 52 -2.72 -15.20 -7.26
CA HIS A 52 -3.31 -13.94 -7.72
C HIS A 52 -3.33 -12.89 -6.61
N ARG A 53 -3.61 -13.28 -5.36
CA ARG A 53 -3.53 -12.39 -4.21
C ARG A 53 -2.10 -11.87 -4.00
N GLN A 54 -1.10 -12.75 -4.09
CA GLN A 54 0.32 -12.36 -4.06
C GLN A 54 0.65 -11.35 -5.18
N THR A 55 0.11 -11.58 -6.39
CA THR A 55 0.30 -10.66 -7.51
C THR A 55 -0.33 -9.29 -7.23
N VAL A 56 -1.56 -9.25 -6.69
CA VAL A 56 -2.21 -7.99 -6.29
C VAL A 56 -1.38 -7.28 -5.23
N ASN A 57 -0.94 -7.97 -4.19
CA ASN A 57 -0.12 -7.38 -3.13
C ASN A 57 1.18 -6.78 -3.68
N ALA A 58 1.88 -7.51 -4.56
CA ALA A 58 3.10 -7.02 -5.20
C ALA A 58 2.85 -5.79 -6.08
N VAL A 59 1.72 -5.75 -6.81
CA VAL A 59 1.32 -4.56 -7.58
C VAL A 59 1.06 -3.39 -6.63
N THR A 60 0.31 -3.60 -5.54
CA THR A 60 -0.01 -2.57 -4.55
C THR A 60 1.24 -1.93 -3.96
N VAL A 61 2.24 -2.74 -3.57
CA VAL A 61 3.51 -2.22 -3.04
C VAL A 61 4.29 -1.42 -4.09
N ARG A 62 4.28 -1.82 -5.37
CA ARG A 62 4.88 -1.01 -6.45
C ARG A 62 4.16 0.32 -6.65
N VAL A 63 2.83 0.34 -6.55
CA VAL A 63 2.04 1.56 -6.66
C VAL A 63 2.27 2.46 -5.43
N LEU A 64 2.45 1.89 -4.24
CA LEU A 64 2.85 2.65 -3.04
C LEU A 64 4.19 3.37 -3.27
N CYS A 65 5.21 2.65 -3.74
CA CYS A 65 6.51 3.25 -4.06
C CYS A 65 6.38 4.37 -5.11
N TYR A 66 5.47 4.21 -6.08
CA TYR A 66 5.19 5.25 -7.07
C TYR A 66 4.51 6.49 -6.46
N LEU A 67 3.53 6.29 -5.58
CA LEU A 67 2.87 7.36 -4.82
C LEU A 67 3.90 8.14 -3.98
N GLU A 68 4.77 7.43 -3.27
CA GLU A 68 5.85 8.04 -2.48
C GLU A 68 6.80 8.87 -3.34
N ALA A 69 7.21 8.36 -4.50
CA ALA A 69 8.05 9.13 -5.42
C ALA A 69 7.31 10.40 -5.91
N ARG A 70 6.00 10.30 -6.17
CA ARG A 70 5.19 11.43 -6.64
C ARG A 70 4.98 12.51 -5.58
N LEU A 71 4.95 12.10 -4.32
CA LEU A 71 4.77 12.98 -3.15
C LEU A 71 6.07 13.18 -2.36
N ALA A 72 7.23 12.89 -2.93
CA ALA A 72 8.51 12.93 -2.20
C ALA A 72 8.80 14.30 -1.56
N GLN A 73 8.38 15.40 -2.22
CA GLN A 73 8.55 16.77 -1.72
C GLN A 73 7.76 17.06 -0.44
N ARG A 74 6.70 16.28 -0.15
CA ARG A 74 5.89 16.43 1.06
C ARG A 74 6.59 15.92 2.31
N GLY A 75 7.52 14.96 2.16
CA GLY A 75 8.17 14.30 3.30
C GLY A 75 7.15 13.84 4.36
N ALA A 76 7.39 14.19 5.62
CA ALA A 76 6.54 13.82 6.76
C ALA A 76 5.19 14.57 6.82
N ALA A 77 4.92 15.53 5.92
CA ALA A 77 3.62 16.20 5.84
C ALA A 77 2.52 15.34 5.19
N ALA A 78 2.87 14.15 4.69
CA ALA A 78 1.92 13.12 4.31
C ALA A 78 2.37 11.76 4.86
N GLN A 79 1.43 11.02 5.43
CA GLN A 79 1.58 9.61 5.73
C GLN A 79 1.07 8.80 4.54
N LEU A 80 1.89 7.88 4.05
CA LEU A 80 1.60 7.03 2.90
C LEU A 80 1.76 5.57 3.31
N TRP A 81 0.83 4.72 2.89
CA TRP A 81 0.87 3.29 3.23
C TRP A 81 0.07 2.44 2.27
N ALA A 82 0.25 1.13 2.36
CA ALA A 82 -0.64 0.15 1.73
C ALA A 82 -1.34 -0.70 2.78
N HIS A 83 -2.59 -1.04 2.54
CA HIS A 83 -3.27 -2.17 3.18
C HIS A 83 -3.26 -3.35 2.23
N LEU A 84 -2.78 -4.49 2.71
CA LEU A 84 -2.88 -5.77 2.03
C LEU A 84 -3.88 -6.64 2.78
N SER A 85 -4.88 -7.16 2.09
CA SER A 85 -5.98 -7.93 2.68
C SER A 85 -6.16 -9.25 1.95
N GLU A 86 -6.75 -10.24 2.63
CA GLU A 86 -7.16 -11.49 2.01
C GLU A 86 -8.24 -11.30 0.95
N ASP A 87 -9.16 -10.36 1.20
CA ASP A 87 -10.02 -9.81 0.16
C ASP A 87 -9.22 -8.77 -0.63
N THR A 88 -8.93 -9.08 -1.89
CA THR A 88 -8.12 -8.22 -2.74
C THR A 88 -8.86 -6.94 -3.15
N MET A 89 -10.18 -6.87 -2.99
CA MET A 89 -10.93 -5.63 -3.14
C MET A 89 -10.61 -4.64 -2.03
N ASP A 90 -10.29 -5.10 -0.82
CA ASP A 90 -9.88 -4.26 0.31
C ASP A 90 -8.39 -3.86 0.25
N THR A 91 -7.64 -4.41 -0.71
CA THR A 91 -6.22 -4.08 -0.89
C THR A 91 -6.08 -2.75 -1.63
N GLY A 92 -5.33 -1.82 -1.04
CA GLY A 92 -5.20 -0.47 -1.58
C GLY A 92 -4.02 0.31 -1.01
N ILE A 93 -3.75 1.44 -1.64
CA ILE A 93 -2.78 2.43 -1.18
C ILE A 93 -3.50 3.66 -0.66
N TYR A 94 -2.89 4.33 0.32
CA TYR A 94 -3.49 5.43 1.05
C TYR A 94 -2.51 6.60 1.15
N ALA A 95 -3.08 7.81 1.15
CA ALA A 95 -2.40 9.05 1.50
C ALA A 95 -3.24 9.82 2.52
N HIS A 96 -2.59 10.30 3.57
CA HIS A 96 -3.22 11.11 4.60
C HIS A 96 -2.32 12.26 5.01
N SER A 97 -2.92 13.39 5.36
CA SER A 97 -2.25 14.54 5.97
C SER A 97 -3.14 15.19 7.02
N ALA A 98 -2.57 16.09 7.81
CA ALA A 98 -3.37 17.07 8.53
C ALA A 98 -4.31 17.77 7.54
N ASN A 99 -5.56 17.94 7.94
CA ASN A 99 -6.63 18.46 7.11
C ASN A 99 -7.73 19.08 8.00
N PRO A 100 -8.61 19.93 7.45
CA PRO A 100 -9.61 20.65 8.23
C PRO A 100 -10.81 19.79 8.66
N ASN A 101 -10.92 18.53 8.21
CA ASN A 101 -12.06 17.67 8.52
C ASN A 101 -11.97 17.03 9.92
N GLY A 102 -10.88 17.31 10.66
CA GLY A 102 -10.71 16.84 12.04
C GLY A 102 -10.34 15.36 12.16
N THR A 103 -10.00 14.69 11.05
CA THR A 103 -9.42 13.35 11.10
C THR A 103 -8.01 13.41 11.67
N SER A 104 -7.71 12.51 12.60
CA SER A 104 -6.44 12.49 13.33
C SER A 104 -5.26 12.20 12.40
N PHE A 105 -4.24 13.06 12.43
CA PHE A 105 -3.01 12.87 11.70
C PHE A 105 -1.81 12.73 12.66
N PRO A 106 -0.95 11.71 12.51
CA PRO A 106 -1.05 10.59 11.56
C PRO A 106 -2.25 9.66 11.81
N ALA A 107 -2.65 8.91 10.79
CA ALA A 107 -3.65 7.85 10.91
C ALA A 107 -3.13 6.78 11.88
N ALA A 108 -3.98 6.39 12.82
CA ALA A 108 -3.72 5.31 13.76
C ALA A 108 -4.19 3.96 13.19
N PHE A 109 -3.41 2.91 13.44
CA PHE A 109 -3.78 1.53 13.10
C PHE A 109 -4.00 0.77 14.41
N PRO A 110 -5.25 0.73 14.92
CA PRO A 110 -5.53 -0.06 16.12
C PRO A 110 -5.21 -1.53 15.86
N ASN A 111 -4.66 -2.21 16.88
CA ASN A 111 -4.27 -3.62 16.82
C ASN A 111 -3.17 -3.95 15.79
N LEU A 112 -2.39 -2.95 15.36
CA LEU A 112 -1.22 -3.18 14.51
C LEU A 112 -0.02 -3.63 15.34
N ASP A 113 0.49 -4.82 15.03
CA ASP A 113 1.69 -5.39 15.62
C ASP A 113 2.81 -5.46 14.57
N TRP A 114 3.88 -4.69 14.78
CA TRP A 114 5.08 -4.68 13.93
C TRP A 114 6.06 -5.82 14.25
N GLN A 115 5.87 -6.52 15.36
CA GLN A 115 6.74 -7.60 15.83
C GLN A 115 6.27 -8.97 15.36
N LEU A 116 5.00 -9.10 14.96
CA LEU A 116 4.49 -10.36 14.45
C LEU A 116 5.17 -10.72 13.12
N ALA A 117 5.66 -11.96 13.03
CA ALA A 117 6.28 -12.47 11.82
C ALA A 117 5.28 -12.44 10.64
N LEU A 118 5.71 -11.88 9.52
CA LEU A 118 4.95 -11.86 8.29
C LEU A 118 5.03 -13.24 7.61
N PRO A 119 3.97 -13.70 6.93
CA PRO A 119 4.09 -14.83 6.02
C PRO A 119 5.15 -14.57 4.94
N ASP A 120 5.88 -15.61 4.54
CA ASP A 120 6.98 -15.53 3.58
C ASP A 120 6.57 -14.83 2.28
N GLU A 121 5.35 -15.08 1.80
CA GLU A 121 4.85 -14.49 0.57
C GLU A 121 4.58 -12.99 0.68
N VAL A 122 4.26 -12.48 1.87
CA VAL A 122 4.12 -11.05 2.12
C VAL A 122 5.49 -10.44 2.27
N ALA A 123 6.39 -11.04 3.06
CA ALA A 123 7.74 -10.54 3.24
C ALA A 123 8.52 -10.44 1.90
N ALA A 124 8.35 -11.42 1.00
CA ALA A 124 9.07 -11.49 -0.27
C ALA A 124 8.76 -10.34 -1.26
N ILE A 125 7.64 -9.63 -1.09
CA ILE A 125 7.25 -8.53 -1.98
C ILE A 125 7.61 -7.14 -1.43
N LEU A 126 8.08 -7.07 -0.18
CA LEU A 126 8.38 -5.81 0.47
C LEU A 126 9.78 -5.33 0.11
N PRO A 127 9.95 -4.07 -0.32
CA PRO A 127 11.25 -3.43 -0.30
C PRO A 127 11.82 -3.40 1.13
N ALA A 128 13.14 -3.47 1.26
CA ALA A 128 13.81 -3.40 2.57
C ALA A 128 13.48 -2.14 3.38
N THR A 129 13.10 -1.05 2.69
CA THR A 129 12.69 0.23 3.31
C THR A 129 11.23 0.25 3.78
N HIS A 130 10.46 -0.79 3.52
CA HIS A 130 9.00 -0.83 3.70
C HIS A 130 8.58 -2.03 4.54
N PRO A 131 8.86 -2.06 5.84
CA PRO A 131 8.31 -3.09 6.70
C PRO A 131 6.78 -3.08 6.67
N ALA A 132 6.21 -4.20 7.09
CA ALA A 132 4.79 -4.30 7.33
C ALA A 132 4.51 -4.74 8.77
N GLY A 133 3.43 -4.20 9.34
CA GLY A 133 2.85 -4.72 10.57
C GLY A 133 1.60 -5.53 10.26
N THR A 134 1.22 -6.41 11.16
CA THR A 134 0.00 -7.22 11.06
C THR A 134 -1.10 -6.62 11.92
N ALA A 135 -2.28 -6.43 11.36
CA ALA A 135 -3.46 -5.97 12.07
C ALA A 135 -4.60 -6.99 11.92
N SER A 136 -5.22 -7.32 13.05
CA SER A 136 -6.43 -8.15 13.08
C SER A 136 -7.67 -7.26 13.08
N CYS A 137 -8.55 -7.44 12.08
CA CYS A 137 -9.81 -6.70 11.96
C CYS A 137 -10.94 -7.68 11.67
N ASP A 138 -11.92 -7.79 12.58
CA ASP A 138 -13.12 -8.63 12.44
C ASP A 138 -12.82 -10.10 12.07
N GLY A 139 -11.73 -10.65 12.60
CA GLY A 139 -11.27 -12.02 12.32
C GLY A 139 -10.51 -12.19 11.00
N SER A 140 -10.33 -11.12 10.23
CA SER A 140 -9.47 -11.09 9.04
C SER A 140 -8.10 -10.48 9.34
N THR A 141 -7.05 -11.04 8.74
CA THR A 141 -5.69 -10.52 8.85
C THR A 141 -5.44 -9.49 7.75
N ARG A 142 -4.91 -8.33 8.11
CA ARG A 142 -4.46 -7.28 7.20
C ARG A 142 -3.02 -6.92 7.48
N TYR A 143 -2.29 -6.52 6.44
CA TYR A 143 -0.92 -6.03 6.58
C TYR A 143 -0.85 -4.56 6.21
N VAL A 144 -0.26 -3.76 7.10
CA VAL A 144 -0.03 -2.34 6.87
C VAL A 144 1.43 -2.15 6.48
N VAL A 145 1.68 -1.79 5.22
CA VAL A 145 3.02 -1.56 4.68
C VAL A 145 3.31 -0.07 4.71
N GLN A 146 4.41 0.35 5.34
CA GLN A 146 4.83 1.74 5.39
C GLN A 146 6.33 1.88 5.20
N ARG A 147 6.75 2.96 4.54
CA ARG A 147 8.16 3.31 4.48
C ARG A 147 8.67 3.68 5.87
N GLN A 148 9.76 3.06 6.32
CA GLN A 148 10.45 3.52 7.51
C GLN A 148 11.06 4.91 7.24
N PRO A 149 10.95 5.85 8.19
CA PRO A 149 11.77 7.04 8.17
C PRO A 149 13.23 6.61 8.03
N ALA A 150 13.97 7.26 7.12
CA ALA A 150 15.40 7.03 7.06
C ALA A 150 15.96 7.30 8.47
N VAL A 151 16.66 6.33 9.04
CA VAL A 151 17.39 6.54 10.30
C VAL A 151 18.45 7.60 9.98
N VAL A 152 18.16 8.85 10.31
CA VAL A 152 19.17 9.91 10.32
C VAL A 152 20.04 9.58 11.52
N GLY A 153 21.19 8.96 11.26
CA GLY A 153 22.19 8.71 12.29
C GLY A 153 22.55 10.02 13.02
N PRO A 154 22.91 9.96 14.30
CA PRO A 154 23.21 11.15 15.10
C PRO A 154 24.58 11.75 14.73
N GLU A 155 24.77 12.20 13.49
CA GLU A 155 25.99 12.89 13.06
C GLU A 155 25.66 14.06 12.12
N ALA A 156 25.21 15.18 12.71
CA ALA A 156 25.41 16.52 12.17
C ALA A 156 24.99 17.57 13.20
N ARG A 157 25.72 17.64 14.32
CA ARG A 157 25.86 18.86 15.12
C ARG A 157 27.31 18.96 15.56
N GLN A 158 28.12 19.58 14.72
CA GLN A 158 29.31 20.35 15.12
C GLN A 158 29.33 21.61 14.27
#